data_AF-A0A251X888-F1
#
_entry.id   AF-A0A251X888-F1
#
_cell.length_a   1.000
_cell.length_b   1.000
_cell.length_c   1.000
_cell.angle_alpha   90.00
_cell.angle_beta   90.00
_cell.angle_gamma   90.00
#
_symmetry.space_group_name_H-M   'P 1'
#
loop_
_entity.id
_entity.type
_entity.pdbx_description
1 polymer ?
#
loop_
_entity_poly.entity_id
_entity_poly.type
_entity_poly.pdbx_seq_one_letter_code
_entity_poly.pdbx_strand_id
1 'polypeptide(L)'
;MNNNNAQFISRLRWHCRRGMRELDLLLTRYLNEHYPEASAEEQLAFQELLELPDPELFSYVIGKETIPNHYWVQILNKARLPS
;
A
#
# COMPACT_ATOMS: atom_id res chain seq x y z
N MET A 1 -13.34 10.53 -21.31
CA MET A 1 -13.08 9.54 -20.24
C MET A 1 -11.58 9.54 -19.93
N ASN A 2 -11.01 9.68 -18.73
CA ASN A 2 -11.49 9.91 -17.35
C ASN A 2 -10.39 10.66 -16.56
N ASN A 3 -10.53 11.97 -16.34
CA ASN A 3 -9.59 12.74 -15.49
C ASN A 3 -9.63 12.32 -14.01
N ASN A 4 -10.67 11.60 -13.59
CA ASN A 4 -10.88 11.21 -12.19
C ASN A 4 -9.93 10.11 -11.72
N ASN A 5 -9.59 9.13 -12.59
CA ASN A 5 -8.71 8.01 -12.21
C ASN A 5 -7.26 8.47 -12.08
N ALA A 6 -6.76 9.30 -13.00
CA ALA A 6 -5.39 9.81 -12.94
C ALA A 6 -5.15 10.67 -11.69
N GLN A 7 -6.13 11.52 -11.33
CA GLN A 7 -6.07 12.32 -10.09
C GLN A 7 -6.11 11.43 -8.84
N PHE A 8 -6.93 10.38 -8.85
CA PHE A 8 -7.02 9.44 -7.74
C PHE A 8 -5.72 8.65 -7.54
N ILE A 9 -5.15 8.07 -8.60
CA ILE A 9 -3.85 7.38 -8.53
C ILE A 9 -2.73 8.34 -8.08
N SER A 10 -2.77 9.60 -8.52
CA SER A 10 -1.81 10.62 -8.06
C SER A 10 -1.91 10.90 -6.56
N ARG A 11 -3.14 10.91 -6.00
CA ARG A 11 -3.34 11.02 -4.55
C ARG A 11 -2.77 9.81 -3.81
N LEU A 12 -3.05 8.59 -4.27
CA LEU A 12 -2.48 7.37 -3.66
C LEU A 12 -0.96 7.38 -3.69
N ARG A 13 -0.37 7.80 -4.82
CA ARG A 13 1.09 7.94 -4.95
C ARG A 13 1.65 8.95 -3.96
N TRP A 14 0.93 10.04 -3.69
CA TRP A 14 1.33 11.01 -2.68
C TRP A 14 1.29 10.41 -1.27
N HIS A 15 0.24 9.64 -0.92
CA HIS A 15 0.13 8.95 0.37
C HIS A 15 1.19 7.84 0.58
N CYS A 16 1.78 7.31 -0.50
CA CYS A 16 2.91 6.38 -0.40
C CYS A 16 4.21 7.05 0.08
N ARG A 17 4.32 8.38 -0.02
CA ARG A 17 5.52 9.13 0.37
C ARG A 17 5.61 9.24 1.88
N ARG A 18 6.41 8.37 2.49
CA ARG A 18 6.60 8.29 3.95
C ARG A 18 7.97 8.81 4.39
N GLY A 19 8.12 9.05 5.70
CA GLY A 19 9.40 9.49 6.28
C GLY A 19 10.50 8.41 6.23
N MET A 20 10.12 7.14 6.04
CA MET A 20 11.02 5.99 5.98
C MET A 20 11.10 5.42 4.57
N ARG A 21 12.33 5.19 4.09
CA ARG A 21 12.60 4.72 2.72
C ARG A 21 12.03 3.32 2.48
N GLU A 22 12.06 2.44 3.48
CA GLU A 22 11.50 1.10 3.37
C GLU A 22 10.00 1.13 3.10
N LEU A 23 9.26 1.98 3.82
CA LEU A 23 7.82 2.14 3.60
C LEU A 23 7.52 2.76 2.23
N ASP A 24 8.26 3.80 1.85
CA ASP A 24 8.09 4.47 0.55
C ASP A 24 8.30 3.49 -0.63
N LEU A 25 9.38 2.71 -0.59
CA LEU A 25 9.68 1.70 -1.60
C LEU A 25 8.61 0.61 -1.66
N LEU A 26 8.20 0.09 -0.50
CA LEU A 26 7.23 -1.00 -0.39
C LEU A 26 5.85 -0.57 -0.91
N LEU A 27 5.34 0.57 -0.44
CA LEU A 27 4.03 1.10 -0.84
C LEU A 27 4.01 1.51 -2.31
N THR A 28 5.07 2.18 -2.78
CA THR A 28 5.17 2.61 -4.18
C THR A 28 5.27 1.42 -5.13
N ARG A 29 6.01 0.36 -4.76
CA ARG A 29 6.07 -0.87 -5.55
C ARG A 29 4.68 -1.46 -5.71
N TYR A 30 3.98 -1.68 -4.60
CA TYR A 30 2.63 -2.25 -4.63
C TYR A 30 1.68 -1.42 -5.49
N LEU A 31 1.70 -0.08 -5.34
CA LEU A 31 0.87 0.82 -6.14
C LEU A 31 1.13 0.70 -7.65
N ASN A 32 2.38 0.48 -8.05
CA ASN A 32 2.75 0.42 -9.47
C ASN A 32 2.53 -0.98 -10.08
N GLU A 33 2.87 -2.03 -9.34
CA GLU A 33 2.98 -3.40 -9.86
C GLU A 33 1.74 -4.26 -9.58
N HIS A 34 0.99 -3.99 -8.50
CA HIS A 34 -0.09 -4.88 -8.07
C HIS A 34 -1.46 -4.19 -7.97
N TYR A 35 -1.51 -2.92 -7.57
CA TYR A 35 -2.76 -2.17 -7.44
C TYR A 35 -3.64 -2.15 -8.72
N PRO A 36 -3.09 -2.02 -9.95
CA PRO A 36 -3.90 -2.02 -11.17
C PRO A 36 -4.67 -3.32 -11.43
N GLU A 37 -4.15 -4.45 -10.94
CA GLU A 37 -4.72 -5.79 -11.12
C GLU A 37 -5.41 -6.32 -9.86
N ALA A 38 -5.32 -5.58 -8.75
CA ALA A 38 -5.93 -5.93 -7.47
C ALA A 38 -7.47 -5.86 -7.54
N SER A 39 -8.14 -6.72 -6.76
CA SER A 39 -9.60 -6.70 -6.64
C SER A 39 -10.08 -5.41 -5.95
N ALA A 40 -11.37 -5.10 -6.04
CA ALA A 40 -11.94 -3.91 -5.39
C ALA A 40 -11.71 -3.92 -3.87
N GLU A 41 -11.81 -5.09 -3.23
CA GLU A 41 -11.57 -5.27 -1.80
C GLU A 41 -10.11 -5.04 -1.43
N GLU A 42 -9.17 -5.55 -2.23
CA GLU A 42 -7.74 -5.35 -2.01
C GLU A 42 -7.33 -3.88 -2.27
N GLN A 43 -7.93 -3.23 -3.26
CA GLN A 43 -7.74 -1.79 -3.51
C GLN A 43 -8.29 -0.93 -2.37
N LEU A 44 -9.44 -1.29 -1.78
CA LEU A 44 -9.99 -0.62 -0.60
C LEU A 44 -9.09 -0.84 0.62
N ALA A 45 -8.67 -2.08 0.86
CA ALA A 45 -7.77 -2.39 1.96
C ALA A 45 -6.43 -1.65 1.84
N PHE A 46 -5.90 -1.45 0.63
CA PHE A 46 -4.70 -0.62 0.43
C PHE A 46 -4.94 0.84 0.77
N GLN A 47 -6.12 1.39 0.46
CA GLN A 47 -6.48 2.76 0.84
C GLN A 47 -6.52 2.90 2.36
N GLU A 48 -7.17 1.97 3.06
CA GLU A 48 -7.20 1.93 4.54
C GLU A 48 -5.78 1.81 5.13
N LEU A 49 -4.94 0.97 4.53
CA LEU A 49 -3.54 0.81 4.93
C LEU A 49 -2.78 2.15 4.82
N LEU A 50 -3.04 2.94 3.77
CA LEU A 50 -2.42 4.26 3.60
C LEU A 50 -2.92 5.31 4.61
N GLU A 51 -4.02 5.09 5.31
CA GLU A 51 -4.48 5.99 6.38
C GLU A 51 -3.75 5.76 7.70
N LEU A 52 -3.05 4.63 7.83
CA LEU A 52 -2.29 4.31 9.04
C LEU A 52 -1.05 5.21 9.22
N PRO A 53 -0.67 5.49 10.48
CA PRO A 53 0.53 6.25 10.80
C PRO A 53 1.80 5.42 10.55
N ASP A 54 2.90 6.10 10.20
CA ASP A 54 4.18 5.46 9.85
C ASP A 54 4.70 4.44 10.89
N PRO A 55 4.64 4.69 12.22
CA PRO A 55 5.12 3.72 13.21
C PRO A 55 4.34 2.41 13.21
N GLU A 56 3.02 2.47 12.96
CA GLU A 56 2.14 1.31 12.90
C GLU A 56 2.34 0.54 11.59
N LEU A 57 2.45 1.23 10.47
CA LEU A 57 2.81 0.58 9.20
C LEU A 57 4.14 -0.14 9.30
N PHE A 58 5.12 0.52 9.92
CA PHE A 58 6.44 -0.05 10.08
C PHE A 58 6.43 -1.27 10.98
N SER A 59 5.68 -1.27 12.09
CA SER A 59 5.58 -2.42 12.98
C SER A 59 5.04 -3.67 12.27
N TYR A 60 4.07 -3.53 11.37
CA TYR A 60 3.60 -4.61 10.50
C TYR A 60 4.65 -5.05 9.47
N VAL A 61 5.40 -4.10 8.89
CA VAL A 61 6.45 -4.41 7.91
C VAL A 61 7.59 -5.20 8.54
N ILE A 62 8.03 -4.85 9.76
CA ILE A 62 9.09 -5.60 10.45
C ILE A 62 8.58 -6.84 11.19
N GLY A 63 7.26 -7.13 11.15
CA GLY A 63 6.67 -8.28 11.83
C GLY A 63 6.64 -8.18 13.35
N LYS A 64 6.66 -6.95 13.90
CA LYS A 64 6.56 -6.69 15.34
C LYS A 64 5.12 -6.84 15.85
N GLU A 65 4.14 -6.57 15.01
CA GLU A 65 2.71 -6.71 15.32
C GLU A 65 1.99 -7.64 14.34
N THR A 66 0.93 -8.29 14.83
CA THR A 66 0.07 -9.14 14.00
C THR A 66 -0.82 -8.26 13.13
N ILE A 67 -0.81 -8.51 11.83
CA ILE A 67 -1.63 -7.78 10.87
C ILE A 67 -3.09 -8.30 10.98
N PRO A 68 -4.07 -7.44 11.33
CA PRO A 68 -5.43 -7.89 11.61
C PRO A 68 -6.26 -8.17 10.33
N ASN A 69 -5.87 -7.60 9.19
CA ASN A 69 -6.60 -7.70 7.93
C ASN A 69 -5.86 -8.61 6.94
N HIS A 70 -6.53 -9.66 6.45
CA HIS A 70 -5.94 -10.59 5.49
C HIS A 70 -5.53 -9.93 4.17
N TYR A 71 -6.24 -8.89 3.72
CA TYR A 71 -5.83 -8.12 2.53
C TYR A 71 -4.54 -7.34 2.79
N TRP A 72 -4.36 -6.76 3.99
CA TRP A 72 -3.10 -6.09 4.34
C TRP A 72 -1.92 -7.06 4.33
N VAL A 73 -2.12 -8.29 4.80
CA VAL A 73 -1.09 -9.35 4.69
C VAL A 73 -0.75 -9.61 3.23
N GLN A 74 -1.74 -9.77 2.35
CA GLN A 74 -1.53 -10.00 0.93
C GLN A 74 -0.79 -8.84 0.26
N ILE A 75 -1.22 -7.60 0.51
CA ILE A 75 -0.62 -6.37 0.01
C ILE A 75 0.86 -6.31 0.40
N LEU A 76 1.16 -6.45 1.69
CA LEU A 76 2.53 -6.37 2.20
C LEU A 76 3.40 -7.51 1.67
N ASN A 77 2.86 -8.70 1.47
CA ASN A 77 3.58 -9.83 0.88
C ASN A 77 3.90 -9.60 -0.60
N LYS A 78 2.91 -9.18 -1.40
CA LYS A 78 3.10 -8.83 -2.81
C LYS A 78 4.16 -7.73 -2.95
N ALA A 79 4.09 -6.70 -2.12
CA ALA A 79 5.04 -5.60 -2.11
C ALA A 79 6.50 -5.99 -1.77
N ARG A 80 6.72 -7.09 -1.03
CA ARG A 80 8.07 -7.55 -0.66
C ARG A 80 8.74 -8.38 -1.75
N LEU A 81 7.97 -9.09 -2.56
CA LEU A 81 8.51 -9.94 -3.61
C LEU A 81 8.88 -9.08 -4.83
N PRO A 82 10.03 -9.31 -5.47
CA PRO A 82 10.27 -8.78 -6.80
C PRO A 82 9.35 -9.52 -7.80
N SER A 83 8.65 -8.76 -8.66
CA SER A 83 7.89 -9.29 -9.79
C SER A 83 8.74 -10.10 -10.76
#